data_AF-A0A4Q9H8Z1-F1
#
_entry.id   AF-A0A4Q9H8Z1-F1
#
_cell.length_a   1.000
_cell.length_b   1.000
_cell.length_c   1.000
_cell.angle_alpha   90.00
_cell.angle_beta   90.00
_cell.angle_gamma   90.00
#
_symmetry.space_group_name_H-M   'P 1'
#
loop_
_entity.id
_entity.type
_entity.pdbx_description
1 polymer ?
#
loop_
_entity_poly.entity_id
_entity_poly.type
_entity_poly.pdbx_seq_one_letter_code
_entity_poly.pdbx_strand_id
1 'polypeptide(L)'
;MKKVTVLFFLLYGSFAFGQETYENKKLALINDIFYKTTRQNINSFMKDKGFEKGDVEEGEDEVKEILAFDSKFDMMEVSYAKNDKISTIVCIFSGAINVAFIDMELKNKGYTAKVVKQSIDGQPVNKSIWSKSGTKYNFVTYADEKEKIGVLGYGVY
;
A
#
# COMPACT_ATOMS: atom_id res chain seq x y z
N MET A 1 31.89 27.83 21.93
CA MET A 1 31.76 26.37 22.13
C MET A 1 30.38 25.95 22.65
N LYS A 2 29.84 26.50 23.76
CA LYS A 2 28.54 26.08 24.32
C LYS A 2 27.32 26.17 23.38
N LYS A 3 27.28 27.15 22.46
CA LYS A 3 26.14 27.35 21.53
C LYS A 3 26.09 26.32 20.38
N VAL A 4 27.24 25.79 19.95
CA VAL A 4 27.31 24.80 18.85
C VAL A 4 26.84 23.43 19.33
N THR A 5 27.20 23.05 20.56
CA THR A 5 26.77 21.79 21.17
C THR A 5 25.26 21.72 21.37
N VAL A 6 24.62 22.84 21.71
CA VAL A 6 23.15 22.93 21.82
C VAL A 6 22.48 22.77 20.45
N LEU A 7 23.05 23.34 19.39
CA LEU A 7 22.53 23.17 18.03
C LEU A 7 22.58 21.71 17.57
N PHE A 8 23.68 21.00 17.87
CA PHE A 8 23.80 19.58 17.59
C PHE A 8 22.83 18.72 18.40
N PHE A 9 22.58 19.05 19.67
CA PHE A 9 21.58 18.36 20.50
C PHE A 9 20.15 18.59 20.01
N LEU A 10 19.83 19.80 19.54
CA LEU A 10 18.51 20.10 18.96
C LEU A 10 18.30 19.36 17.62
N LEU A 11 19.33 19.30 16.77
CA LEU A 11 19.28 18.52 15.53
C LEU A 11 19.12 17.02 15.83
N TYR A 12 19.92 16.46 16.76
CA TYR A 12 19.77 15.05 17.16
C TYR A 12 18.41 14.76 17.79
N GLY A 13 17.86 15.69 18.58
CA GLY A 13 16.51 15.59 19.13
C GLY A 13 15.45 15.53 18.03
N SER A 14 15.57 16.37 16.98
CA SER A 14 14.67 16.32 15.81
C SER A 14 14.85 15.04 14.98
N PHE A 15 16.07 14.52 14.83
CA PHE A 15 16.32 13.25 14.14
C PHE A 15 15.80 12.05 14.94
N ALA A 16 15.92 12.06 16.27
CA ALA A 16 15.44 10.98 17.15
C ALA A 16 13.92 11.02 17.38
N PHE A 17 13.29 12.20 17.45
CA PHE A 17 11.83 12.34 17.47
C PHE A 17 11.19 12.12 16.09
N GLY A 18 11.90 12.43 14.99
CA GLY A 18 11.49 12.03 13.64
C GLY A 18 11.63 10.52 13.38
N GLN A 19 12.21 9.80 14.33
CA GLN A 19 12.26 8.34 14.38
C GLN A 19 11.09 7.75 15.20
N GLU A 20 10.03 8.53 15.45
CA GLU A 20 8.69 7.93 15.54
C GLU A 20 8.54 7.04 14.31
N THR A 21 8.24 5.76 14.53
CA THR A 21 8.04 4.74 13.50
C THR A 21 7.38 5.36 12.27
N TYR A 22 8.17 5.60 11.21
CA TYR A 22 7.64 6.02 9.93
C TYR A 22 6.73 4.89 9.47
N GLU A 23 5.43 5.06 9.73
CA GLU A 23 4.41 4.17 9.24
C GLU A 23 3.92 4.74 7.93
N ASN A 24 4.21 4.03 6.86
CA ASN A 24 3.78 4.41 5.54
C ASN A 24 2.25 4.42 5.52
N LYS A 25 1.68 5.62 5.37
CA LYS A 25 0.22 5.83 5.41
C LYS A 25 -0.54 4.94 4.43
N LYS A 26 0.07 4.57 3.29
CA LYS A 26 -0.55 3.67 2.30
C LYS A 26 -0.60 2.23 2.80
N LEU A 27 0.47 1.77 3.45
CA LEU A 27 0.52 0.45 4.08
C LEU A 27 -0.50 0.35 5.22
N ALA A 28 -0.60 1.38 6.07
CA ALA A 28 -1.60 1.44 7.13
C ALA A 28 -3.03 1.48 6.55
N LEU A 29 -3.27 2.29 5.52
CA LEU A 29 -4.58 2.41 4.87
C LEU A 29 -5.05 1.09 4.29
N ILE A 30 -4.21 0.36 3.55
CA ILE A 30 -4.60 -0.93 2.97
C ILE A 30 -4.91 -1.97 4.06
N ASN A 31 -4.12 -2.01 5.13
CA ASN A 31 -4.42 -2.89 6.27
C ASN A 31 -5.76 -2.53 6.92
N ASP A 32 -6.01 -1.23 7.13
CA ASP A 32 -7.27 -0.75 7.71
C ASP A 32 -8.46 -1.12 6.81
N ILE A 33 -8.34 -0.94 5.49
CA ILE A 33 -9.38 -1.36 4.55
C ILE A 33 -9.62 -2.87 4.70
N PHE A 34 -8.57 -3.68 4.62
CA PHE A 34 -8.70 -5.14 4.62
C PHE A 34 -9.36 -5.70 5.88
N TYR A 35 -9.00 -5.16 7.05
CA TYR A 35 -9.39 -5.73 8.33
C TYR A 35 -10.53 -5.01 9.04
N LYS A 36 -10.79 -3.73 8.70
CA LYS A 36 -11.75 -2.89 9.43
C LYS A 36 -12.95 -2.47 8.57
N THR A 37 -12.96 -2.81 7.28
CA THR A 37 -14.07 -2.45 6.40
C THR A 37 -14.83 -3.67 5.89
N THR A 38 -16.07 -3.41 5.49
CA THR A 38 -16.97 -4.35 4.84
C THR A 38 -17.59 -3.67 3.63
N ARG A 39 -18.27 -4.46 2.80
CA ARG A 39 -18.98 -3.93 1.63
C ARG A 39 -19.99 -2.83 1.96
N GLN A 40 -20.55 -2.87 3.18
CA GLN A 40 -21.59 -1.94 3.65
C GLN A 40 -21.00 -0.59 4.10
N ASN A 41 -19.78 -0.57 4.65
CA ASN A 41 -19.21 0.63 5.26
C ASN A 41 -17.99 1.20 4.48
N ILE A 42 -17.48 0.50 3.47
CA ILE A 42 -16.30 0.93 2.72
C ILE A 42 -16.46 2.32 2.11
N ASN A 43 -17.65 2.65 1.59
CA ASN A 43 -17.88 3.96 0.96
C ASN A 43 -17.74 5.12 1.96
N SER A 44 -18.29 4.98 3.16
CA SER A 44 -18.14 6.01 4.20
C SER A 44 -16.71 6.06 4.69
N PHE A 45 -16.08 4.90 4.89
CA PHE A 45 -14.68 4.82 5.30
C PHE A 45 -13.75 5.55 4.31
N MET A 46 -13.89 5.27 3.01
CA MET A 46 -13.05 5.88 1.97
C MET A 46 -13.30 7.39 1.84
N LYS A 47 -14.55 7.82 1.97
CA LYS A 47 -14.90 9.25 2.01
C LYS A 47 -14.21 9.97 3.18
N ASP A 48 -14.19 9.39 4.36
CA ASP A 48 -13.53 9.96 5.55
C ASP A 48 -12.00 10.02 5.38
N LYS A 49 -11.43 9.19 4.49
CA LYS A 49 -10.01 9.21 4.12
C LYS A 49 -9.71 10.16 2.95
N GLY A 50 -10.70 10.86 2.42
CA GLY A 50 -10.53 11.82 1.33
C GLY A 50 -10.51 11.21 -0.07
N PHE A 51 -11.05 10.00 -0.23
CA PHE A 51 -11.27 9.39 -1.53
C PHE A 51 -12.71 9.62 -2.00
N GLU A 52 -12.85 9.82 -3.29
CA GLU A 52 -14.11 9.85 -4.01
C GLU A 52 -14.39 8.45 -4.57
N LYS A 53 -15.67 8.10 -4.67
CA LYS A 53 -16.07 6.81 -5.22
C LYS A 53 -15.94 6.88 -6.75
N GLY A 54 -15.14 6.00 -7.32
CA GLY A 54 -15.05 5.78 -8.75
C GLY A 54 -16.02 4.71 -9.23
N ASP A 55 -15.57 3.95 -10.22
CA ASP A 55 -16.36 2.93 -10.89
C ASP A 55 -16.54 1.65 -10.04
N VAL A 56 -17.57 0.90 -10.41
CA VAL A 56 -17.83 -0.44 -9.88
C VAL A 56 -17.81 -1.39 -11.06
N GLU A 57 -16.84 -2.28 -11.07
CA GLU A 57 -16.68 -3.28 -12.11
C GLU A 57 -17.18 -4.64 -11.63
N GLU A 58 -17.82 -5.40 -12.52
CA GLU A 58 -18.16 -6.79 -12.26
C GLU A 58 -16.88 -7.63 -12.28
N GLY A 59 -16.69 -8.44 -11.23
CA GLY A 59 -15.51 -9.29 -11.13
C GLY A 59 -15.63 -10.56 -11.98
N GLU A 60 -14.49 -11.15 -12.31
CA GLU A 60 -14.41 -12.47 -12.95
C GLU A 60 -14.10 -13.59 -11.93
N ASP A 61 -14.44 -14.83 -12.29
CA ASP A 61 -14.16 -16.05 -11.51
C ASP A 61 -14.65 -16.02 -10.05
N GLU A 62 -13.74 -15.91 -9.08
CA GLU A 62 -14.05 -15.88 -7.65
C GLU A 62 -14.32 -14.46 -7.13
N VAL A 63 -14.03 -13.44 -7.94
CA VAL A 63 -14.29 -12.03 -7.64
C VAL A 63 -15.71 -11.70 -8.08
N LYS A 64 -16.47 -11.08 -7.17
CA LYS A 64 -17.84 -10.63 -7.40
C LYS A 64 -17.86 -9.23 -8.01
N GLU A 65 -17.12 -8.30 -7.42
CA GLU A 65 -17.07 -6.91 -7.85
C GLU A 65 -15.75 -6.27 -7.42
N ILE A 66 -15.34 -5.23 -8.14
CA ILE A 66 -14.19 -4.39 -7.83
C ILE A 66 -14.70 -2.96 -7.65
N LEU A 67 -14.40 -2.36 -6.51
CA LEU A 67 -14.73 -0.96 -6.22
C LEU A 67 -13.48 -0.10 -6.41
N ALA A 68 -13.54 0.88 -7.30
CA ALA A 68 -12.51 1.90 -7.44
C ALA A 68 -12.81 3.13 -6.58
N PHE A 69 -11.77 3.71 -6.01
CA PHE A 69 -11.81 4.95 -5.25
C PHE A 69 -10.62 5.82 -5.62
N ASP A 70 -10.89 7.07 -5.92
CA ASP A 70 -9.88 8.01 -6.41
C ASP A 70 -9.63 9.12 -5.42
N SER A 71 -8.39 9.53 -5.32
CA SER A 71 -7.98 10.76 -4.66
C SER A 71 -7.12 11.58 -5.62
N LYS A 72 -6.65 12.74 -5.17
CA LYS A 72 -5.80 13.60 -6.00
C LYS A 72 -4.52 12.92 -6.51
N PHE A 73 -3.99 11.94 -5.79
CA PHE A 73 -2.67 11.34 -6.08
C PHE A 73 -2.63 9.81 -6.06
N ASP A 74 -3.66 9.19 -5.49
CA ASP A 74 -3.73 7.75 -5.26
C ASP A 74 -5.09 7.22 -5.76
N MET A 75 -5.08 6.04 -6.38
CA MET A 75 -6.25 5.24 -6.71
C MET A 75 -6.23 3.97 -5.86
N MET A 76 -7.40 3.55 -5.38
CA MET A 76 -7.59 2.37 -4.54
C MET A 76 -8.65 1.47 -5.16
N GLU A 77 -8.30 0.22 -5.42
CA GLU A 77 -9.21 -0.82 -5.87
C GLU A 77 -9.44 -1.82 -4.74
N VAL A 78 -10.70 -2.13 -4.46
CA VAL A 78 -11.09 -3.12 -3.45
C VAL A 78 -11.91 -4.20 -4.13
N SER A 79 -11.32 -5.38 -4.27
CA SER A 79 -11.96 -6.56 -4.83
C SER A 79 -12.70 -7.33 -3.74
N TYR A 80 -13.98 -7.63 -3.98
CA TYR A 80 -14.80 -8.46 -3.12
C TYR A 80 -15.00 -9.84 -3.76
N ALA A 81 -14.80 -10.90 -2.99
CA ALA A 81 -15.14 -12.25 -3.39
C ALA A 81 -16.66 -12.49 -3.35
N LYS A 82 -17.12 -13.59 -3.95
CA LYS A 82 -18.54 -14.02 -3.94
C LYS A 82 -19.18 -14.18 -2.56
N ASN A 83 -18.37 -14.26 -1.50
CA ASN A 83 -18.83 -14.30 -0.10
C ASN A 83 -18.85 -12.93 0.58
N ASP A 84 -18.77 -11.84 -0.19
CA ASP A 84 -18.72 -10.44 0.26
C ASP A 84 -17.52 -10.09 1.16
N LYS A 85 -16.49 -10.94 1.24
CA LYS A 85 -15.22 -10.61 1.88
C LYS A 85 -14.26 -9.99 0.89
N ILE A 86 -13.41 -9.08 1.38
CA ILE A 86 -12.32 -8.52 0.58
C ILE A 86 -11.35 -9.66 0.22
N SER A 87 -11.08 -9.83 -1.08
CA SER A 87 -10.09 -10.77 -1.59
C SER A 87 -8.73 -10.10 -1.74
N THR A 88 -8.72 -8.91 -2.34
CA THR A 88 -7.52 -8.15 -2.66
C THR A 88 -7.81 -6.65 -2.62
N ILE A 89 -6.81 -5.88 -2.23
CA ILE A 89 -6.78 -4.43 -2.30
C ILE A 89 -5.56 -4.02 -3.10
N VAL A 90 -5.70 -3.05 -3.99
CA VAL A 90 -4.58 -2.48 -4.75
C VAL A 90 -4.61 -0.96 -4.58
N CYS A 91 -3.48 -0.39 -4.17
CA CYS A 91 -3.25 1.06 -4.17
C CYS A 91 -2.22 1.39 -5.25
N ILE A 92 -2.65 2.19 -6.22
CA ILE A 92 -1.78 2.80 -7.22
C ILE A 92 -1.53 4.24 -6.78
N PHE A 93 -0.28 4.66 -6.75
CA PHE A 93 0.08 5.98 -6.23
C PHE A 93 1.18 6.66 -7.02
N SER A 94 1.17 7.99 -6.99
CA SER A 94 2.23 8.79 -7.60
C SER A 94 3.57 8.63 -6.85
N GLY A 95 4.65 8.50 -7.62
CA GLY A 95 6.02 8.42 -7.14
C GLY A 95 6.50 6.98 -6.93
N ALA A 96 7.01 6.37 -8.01
CA ALA A 96 7.67 5.06 -8.01
C ALA A 96 8.71 4.88 -6.88
N ILE A 97 9.48 5.93 -6.57
CA ILE A 97 10.49 5.91 -5.49
C ILE A 97 9.91 5.57 -4.11
N ASN A 98 8.61 5.83 -3.90
CA ASN A 98 7.97 5.57 -2.62
C ASN A 98 7.82 4.07 -2.31
N VAL A 99 7.93 3.21 -3.32
CA VAL A 99 7.92 1.74 -3.16
C VAL A 99 9.09 1.28 -2.28
N ALA A 100 10.27 1.88 -2.41
CA ALA A 100 11.43 1.51 -1.60
C ALA A 100 11.18 1.71 -0.10
N PHE A 101 10.48 2.78 0.29
CA PHE A 101 10.13 3.02 1.70
C PHE A 101 9.11 2.02 2.23
N ILE A 102 8.16 1.58 1.39
CA ILE A 102 7.21 0.52 1.74
C ILE A 102 7.94 -0.80 1.93
N ASP A 103 8.82 -1.16 0.99
CA ASP A 103 9.61 -2.39 1.04
C ASP A 103 10.50 -2.45 2.29
N MET A 104 11.12 -1.32 2.66
CA MET A 104 11.88 -1.19 3.90
C MET A 104 11.00 -1.44 5.13
N GLU A 105 9.78 -0.89 5.18
CA GLU A 105 8.87 -1.09 6.31
C GLU A 105 8.37 -2.54 6.39
N LEU A 106 8.02 -3.16 5.25
CA LEU A 106 7.63 -4.57 5.19
C LEU A 106 8.73 -5.48 5.71
N LYS A 107 9.97 -5.23 5.29
CA LYS A 107 11.15 -5.94 5.80
C LYS A 107 11.30 -5.75 7.31
N ASN A 108 11.16 -4.53 7.82
CA ASN A 108 11.21 -4.24 9.26
C ASN A 108 10.06 -4.92 10.04
N LYS A 109 8.89 -5.09 9.43
CA LYS A 109 7.74 -5.84 9.97
C LYS A 109 7.91 -7.36 9.86
N GLY A 110 9.03 -7.86 9.35
CA GLY A 110 9.40 -9.27 9.30
C GLY A 110 8.87 -10.03 8.09
N TYR A 111 8.50 -9.33 7.01
CA TYR A 111 8.15 -9.96 5.74
C TYR A 111 9.40 -10.31 4.93
N THR A 112 9.30 -11.37 4.12
CA THR A 112 10.32 -11.81 3.17
C THR A 112 9.83 -11.64 1.74
N ALA A 113 10.61 -10.97 0.90
CA ALA A 113 10.29 -10.76 -0.51
C ALA A 113 10.76 -11.90 -1.41
N LYS A 114 9.90 -12.31 -2.33
CA LYS A 114 10.25 -13.06 -3.54
C LYS A 114 10.06 -12.14 -4.73
N VAL A 115 11.14 -11.85 -5.46
CA VAL A 115 11.08 -11.02 -6.67
C VAL A 115 10.71 -11.89 -7.87
N VAL A 116 9.70 -11.46 -8.62
CA VAL A 116 9.21 -12.09 -9.85
C VAL A 116 9.27 -11.06 -10.98
N LYS A 117 9.78 -11.48 -12.13
CA LYS A 117 9.73 -10.66 -13.35
C LYS A 117 8.39 -10.88 -14.03
N GLN A 118 7.63 -9.81 -14.22
CA GLN A 118 6.36 -9.83 -14.95
C GLN A 118 6.44 -8.81 -16.09
N SER A 119 5.76 -9.09 -17.20
CA SER A 119 5.56 -8.09 -18.26
C SER A 119 4.24 -7.36 -17.99
N ILE A 120 4.28 -6.05 -17.86
CA ILE A 120 3.10 -5.18 -17.79
C ILE A 120 3.20 -4.25 -19.00
N ASP A 121 2.19 -4.27 -19.87
CA ASP A 121 2.17 -3.50 -21.14
C ASP A 121 3.43 -3.69 -22.00
N GLY A 122 3.95 -4.92 -22.02
CA GLY A 122 5.16 -5.28 -22.78
C GLY A 122 6.48 -4.86 -22.12
N GLN A 123 6.44 -4.21 -20.95
CA GLN A 123 7.62 -3.80 -20.21
C GLN A 123 7.93 -4.76 -19.05
N PRO A 124 9.20 -5.18 -18.87
CA PRO A 124 9.58 -6.01 -17.74
C PRO A 124 9.55 -5.18 -16.45
N VAL A 125 8.66 -5.56 -15.54
CA VAL A 125 8.54 -4.98 -14.20
C VAL A 125 8.98 -6.02 -13.16
N ASN A 126 9.80 -5.57 -12.20
CA ASN A 126 10.16 -6.39 -11.05
C ASN A 126 9.08 -6.23 -9.97
N LYS A 127 8.40 -7.33 -9.68
CA LYS A 127 7.35 -7.41 -8.67
C LYS A 127 7.86 -8.12 -7.44
N SER A 128 7.76 -7.51 -6.28
CA SER A 128 8.11 -8.10 -5.00
C SER A 128 6.85 -8.66 -4.34
N ILE A 129 6.85 -9.97 -4.07
CA ILE A 129 5.80 -10.64 -3.32
C ILE A 129 6.32 -10.86 -1.90
N TRP A 130 5.73 -10.15 -0.95
CA TRP A 130 6.12 -10.11 0.45
C TRP A 130 5.23 -11.03 1.26
N SER A 131 5.83 -12.05 1.85
CA SER A 131 5.15 -13.06 2.66
C SER A 131 5.68 -13.06 4.09
N LYS A 132 4.86 -13.51 5.04
CA LYS A 132 5.25 -13.70 6.44
C LYS A 132 4.73 -15.04 6.93
N SER A 133 5.55 -15.76 7.70
CA SER A 133 5.14 -17.06 8.25
C SER A 133 3.88 -16.90 9.11
N GLY A 134 2.92 -17.82 8.94
CA GLY A 134 1.65 -17.81 9.66
C GLY A 134 0.56 -16.91 9.07
N THR A 135 0.84 -16.12 8.02
CA THR A 135 -0.18 -15.30 7.33
C THR A 135 -0.57 -15.90 6.00
N LYS A 136 -1.88 -15.93 5.70
CA LYS A 136 -2.42 -16.41 4.41
C LYS A 136 -2.32 -15.37 3.28
N TYR A 137 -2.10 -14.11 3.64
CA TYR A 137 -2.12 -12.98 2.72
C TYR A 137 -0.71 -12.44 2.50
N ASN A 138 -0.48 -11.93 1.31
CA ASN A 138 0.80 -11.39 0.88
C ASN A 138 0.65 -9.91 0.55
N PHE A 139 1.70 -9.13 0.82
CA PHE A 139 1.83 -7.82 0.18
C PHE A 139 2.50 -7.99 -1.18
N VAL A 140 2.15 -7.12 -2.10
CA VAL A 140 2.73 -7.06 -3.44
C VAL A 140 3.19 -5.64 -3.66
N THR A 141 4.42 -5.44 -4.11
CA THR A 141 4.90 -4.13 -4.51
C THR A 141 5.56 -4.18 -5.86
N TYR A 142 5.40 -3.11 -6.64
CA TYR A 142 6.22 -2.85 -7.82
C TYR A 142 6.25 -1.37 -8.12
N ALA A 143 7.29 -0.94 -8.84
CA ALA A 143 7.43 0.42 -9.32
C ALA A 143 7.39 0.41 -10.85
N ASP A 144 6.57 1.30 -11.42
CA ASP A 144 6.63 1.64 -12.83
C ASP A 144 7.36 2.98 -12.98
N GLU A 145 8.63 2.89 -13.37
CA GLU A 145 9.50 4.06 -13.53
C GLU A 145 9.16 4.90 -14.76
N LYS A 146 8.43 4.36 -15.74
CA LYS A 146 8.03 5.09 -16.94
C LYS A 146 6.83 5.98 -16.64
N GLU A 147 5.79 5.39 -16.05
CA GLU A 147 4.57 6.10 -15.65
C GLU A 147 4.72 6.85 -14.32
N LYS A 148 5.87 6.68 -13.64
CA LYS A 148 6.19 7.31 -12.35
C LYS A 148 5.20 6.96 -11.24
N ILE A 149 4.65 5.75 -11.29
CA ILE A 149 3.72 5.22 -10.29
C ILE A 149 4.36 4.09 -9.48
N GLY A 150 3.92 3.96 -8.24
CA GLY A 150 4.16 2.78 -7.43
C GLY A 150 2.85 2.05 -7.16
N VAL A 151 2.96 0.75 -6.93
CA VAL A 151 1.81 -0.10 -6.61
C VAL A 151 2.08 -0.86 -5.33
N LEU A 152 1.07 -0.89 -4.46
CA LEU A 152 1.00 -1.69 -3.27
C LEU A 152 -0.29 -2.49 -3.28
N GLY A 153 -0.19 -3.81 -3.35
CA GLY A 153 -1.31 -4.74 -3.21
C GLY A 153 -1.27 -5.48 -1.89
N TYR A 154 -2.43 -5.92 -1.40
CA TYR A 154 -2.58 -6.82 -0.27
C TYR A 154 -3.75 -7.77 -0.47
N GLY A 155 -3.53 -9.07 -0.29
CA GLY A 155 -4.59 -10.07 -0.47
C GLY A 155 -4.05 -11.46 -0.70
N VAL A 156 -4.86 -12.30 -1.35
CA VAL A 156 -4.43 -13.63 -1.81
C VAL A 156 -3.61 -13.47 -3.08
N TYR A 157 -2.36 -13.96 -3.07
CA TYR A 157 -1.42 -13.92 -4.20
C TYR A 157 -0.69 -15.25 -4.34
#